data_AF-A0A349B3Y6-F1
#
_entry.id   AF-A0A349B3Y6-F1
#
_cell.length_a   1.000
_cell.length_b   1.000
_cell.length_c   1.000
_cell.angle_alpha   90.00
_cell.angle_beta   90.00
_cell.angle_gamma   90.00
#
_symmetry.space_group_name_H-M   'P 1'
#
loop_
_entity.id
_entity.type
_entity.pdbx_description
1 polymer ?
#
loop_
_entity_poly.entity_id
_entity_poly.type
_entity_poly.pdbx_seq_one_letter_code
_entity_poly.pdbx_strand_id
1 'polypeptide(L)'
;MEQRREGTITARVGRGDIEIDLAADSAMREAVAELTRGDVNQRLEAAQRLRHAAEALVAELVAEARKKGATWSDIGDTLGVSTQAAHQKYRWVAARSRQS
;
A
#
# COMPACT_ATOMS: atom_id res chain seq x y z
N MET A 1 -31.71 8.19 -12.93
CA MET A 1 -30.94 7.01 -12.47
C MET A 1 -29.67 6.96 -13.30
N GLU A 2 -28.55 7.39 -12.75
CA GLU A 2 -27.21 7.08 -13.26
C GLU A 2 -26.34 6.93 -12.01
N GLN A 3 -26.11 5.67 -11.63
CA GLN A 3 -25.35 5.30 -10.46
C GLN A 3 -23.86 5.29 -10.81
N ARG A 4 -23.06 5.97 -9.98
CA ARG A 4 -21.67 5.69 -9.60
C ARG A 4 -20.64 5.51 -10.73
N ARG A 5 -19.56 6.33 -10.70
CA ARG A 5 -18.18 5.84 -10.47
C ARG A 5 -17.38 6.86 -9.68
N GLU A 6 -16.84 6.38 -8.57
CA GLU A 6 -15.97 7.06 -7.62
C GLU A 6 -14.69 7.57 -8.30
N GLY A 7 -14.24 8.75 -7.89
CA GLY A 7 -13.18 9.49 -8.55
C GLY A 7 -11.81 8.87 -8.32
N THR A 8 -11.25 8.23 -9.34
CA THR A 8 -9.83 7.89 -9.43
C THR A 8 -9.00 9.18 -9.38
N ILE A 9 -8.30 9.43 -8.27
CA ILE A 9 -7.29 10.49 -8.21
C ILE A 9 -5.96 9.87 -8.64
N THR A 10 -5.56 10.11 -9.88
CA THR A 10 -4.21 9.82 -10.36
C THR A 10 -3.24 10.81 -9.73
N ALA A 11 -2.60 10.44 -8.61
CA ALA A 11 -1.54 11.23 -8.03
C ALA A 11 -0.21 10.93 -8.75
N ARG A 12 0.30 11.91 -9.50
CA ARG A 12 1.60 11.82 -10.17
C ARG A 12 2.72 11.87 -9.14
N VAL A 13 3.23 10.71 -8.75
CA VAL A 13 4.50 10.57 -8.02
C VAL A 13 5.48 9.83 -8.94
N GLY A 14 6.44 10.55 -9.52
CA GLY A 14 7.65 10.00 -10.17
C GLY A 14 7.47 8.86 -11.19
N ARG A 15 7.49 9.18 -12.49
CA ARG A 15 7.66 8.24 -13.63
C ARG A 15 6.80 6.96 -13.56
N GLY A 16 5.52 7.12 -13.27
CA GLY A 16 4.50 6.09 -13.39
C GLY A 16 3.24 6.55 -12.68
N ASP A 17 2.10 6.52 -13.35
CA ASP A 17 0.82 6.79 -12.71
C ASP A 17 0.55 5.63 -11.73
N ILE A 18 0.50 5.92 -10.43
CA ILE A 18 0.18 4.94 -9.39
C ILE A 18 -1.32 5.00 -9.16
N GLU A 19 -2.02 3.90 -9.44
CA GLU A 19 -3.41 3.71 -9.03
C GLU A 19 -3.41 3.32 -7.54
N ILE A 20 -3.61 4.31 -6.66
CA ILE A 20 -3.84 4.05 -5.24
C ILE A 20 -5.32 3.71 -5.08
N ASP A 21 -5.62 2.56 -4.47
CA ASP A 21 -6.99 2.21 -4.09
C ASP A 21 -7.57 3.29 -3.15
N LEU A 22 -8.67 3.91 -3.56
CA LEU A 22 -9.38 4.95 -2.80
C LEU A 22 -9.87 4.43 -1.45
N ALA A 23 -10.16 3.13 -1.33
CA ALA A 23 -10.54 2.50 -0.07
C ALA A 23 -9.35 2.42 0.91
N ALA A 24 -8.13 2.22 0.39
CA ALA A 24 -6.92 2.23 1.21
C ALA A 24 -6.58 3.66 1.69
N ASP A 25 -6.72 4.68 0.83
CA ASP A 25 -6.53 6.09 1.21
C ASP A 25 -7.54 6.54 2.28
N SER A 26 -8.83 6.23 2.11
CA SER A 26 -9.86 6.60 3.09
C SER A 26 -9.65 5.91 4.44
N ALA A 27 -9.40 4.60 4.46
CA ALA A 27 -9.13 3.84 5.68
C ALA A 27 -7.90 4.38 6.42
N MET A 28 -6.87 4.77 5.69
CA MET A 28 -5.65 5.34 6.26
C MET A 28 -5.91 6.72 6.88
N ARG A 29 -6.69 7.59 6.21
CA ARG A 29 -7.10 8.90 6.76
C ARG A 29 -7.96 8.75 8.02
N GLU A 30 -8.89 7.82 8.03
CA GLU A 30 -9.75 7.55 9.19
C GLU A 30 -8.92 7.07 10.38
N ALA A 31 -8.02 6.11 10.16
CA ALA A 31 -7.11 5.62 11.19
C ALA A 31 -6.24 6.75 11.77
N VAL A 32 -5.68 7.63 10.93
CA VAL A 32 -4.91 8.80 11.39
C VAL A 32 -5.76 9.74 12.24
N ALA A 33 -7.01 9.99 11.83
CA ALA A 33 -7.90 10.88 12.57
C ALA A 33 -8.27 10.33 13.96
N GLU A 34 -8.36 9.01 14.11
CA GLU A 34 -8.68 8.35 15.38
C GLU A 34 -7.50 8.32 16.37
N LEU A 35 -6.25 8.36 15.89
CA LEU A 35 -5.06 8.46 16.74
C LEU A 35 -5.09 9.68 17.69
N THR A 36 -5.85 10.72 17.33
CA THR A 36 -5.90 11.98 18.08
C THR A 36 -7.14 12.13 18.96
N ARG A 37 -8.17 11.29 18.76
CA ARG A 37 -9.52 11.51 19.31
C ARG A 37 -10.00 10.45 20.31
N GLY A 38 -9.45 9.24 20.28
CA GLY A 38 -9.88 8.13 21.16
C GLY A 38 -9.17 8.08 22.52
N ASP A 39 -9.55 7.11 23.35
CA ASP A 39 -8.76 6.66 24.50
C ASP A 39 -7.50 5.88 24.06
N VAL A 40 -6.66 5.46 25.02
CA VAL A 40 -5.40 4.77 24.71
C VAL A 40 -5.60 3.48 23.91
N ASN A 41 -6.63 2.69 24.22
CA ASN A 41 -6.89 1.43 23.52
C ASN A 41 -7.40 1.69 22.10
N GLN A 42 -8.31 2.65 21.93
CA GLN A 42 -8.80 3.08 20.62
C GLN A 42 -7.67 3.62 19.73
N ARG A 43 -6.73 4.37 20.32
CA ARG A 43 -5.54 4.85 19.59
C ARG A 43 -4.61 3.71 19.19
N LEU A 44 -4.43 2.70 20.03
CA LEU A 44 -3.64 1.51 19.68
C LEU A 44 -4.30 0.73 18.54
N GLU A 45 -5.62 0.56 18.57
CA GLU A 45 -6.37 -0.08 17.49
C GLU A 45 -6.27 0.71 16.18
N ALA A 46 -6.37 2.04 16.24
CA ALA A 46 -6.18 2.91 15.09
C ALA A 46 -4.76 2.81 14.52
N ALA A 47 -3.74 2.76 15.39
CA ALA A 47 -2.34 2.55 14.97
C ALA A 47 -2.12 1.19 14.30
N GLN A 48 -2.76 0.13 14.81
CA GLN A 48 -2.73 -1.19 14.19
C GLN A 48 -3.37 -1.17 12.79
N ARG A 49 -4.55 -0.54 12.64
CA ARG A 49 -5.22 -0.38 11.35
C ARG A 49 -4.37 0.41 10.35
N LEU A 50 -3.77 1.52 10.80
CA LEU A 50 -2.85 2.31 9.97
C LEU A 50 -1.66 1.47 9.49
N ARG A 51 -1.04 0.68 10.37
CA ARG A 51 0.06 -0.21 9.97
C ARG A 51 -0.39 -1.21 8.91
N HIS A 52 -1.53 -1.86 9.10
CA HIS A 52 -2.02 -2.84 8.14
C HIS A 52 -2.37 -2.22 6.77
N ALA A 53 -2.96 -1.02 6.77
CA ALA A 53 -3.22 -0.28 5.53
C ALA A 53 -1.90 0.07 4.81
N ALA A 54 -0.90 0.55 5.54
CA ALA A 54 0.42 0.84 4.98
C ALA A 54 1.12 -0.43 4.44
N GLU A 55 1.02 -1.56 5.14
CA GLU A 55 1.57 -2.85 4.69
C GLU A 55 0.91 -3.35 3.41
N ALA A 56 -0.41 -3.19 3.28
CA ALA A 56 -1.15 -3.53 2.07
C ALA A 56 -0.71 -2.67 0.88
N LEU A 57 -0.62 -1.34 1.08
CA LEU A 57 -0.14 -0.41 0.06
C LEU A 57 1.28 -0.76 -0.41
N VAL A 58 2.20 -1.06 0.52
CA VAL A 58 3.57 -1.48 0.15
C VAL A 58 3.54 -2.76 -0.67
N ALA A 59 2.68 -3.72 -0.33
CA ALA A 59 2.57 -4.97 -1.08
C ALA A 59 2.08 -4.75 -2.53
N GLU A 60 1.12 -3.86 -2.73
CA GLU A 60 0.63 -3.46 -4.06
C GLU A 60 1.73 -2.79 -4.88
N LEU A 61 2.40 -1.80 -4.29
CA LEU A 61 3.51 -1.09 -4.93
C LEU A 61 4.68 -2.02 -5.28
N VAL A 62 4.97 -3.02 -4.44
CA VAL A 62 5.97 -4.05 -4.75
C VAL A 62 5.53 -4.91 -5.93
N ALA A 63 4.26 -5.32 -6.00
CA ALA A 63 3.74 -6.07 -7.13
C ALA A 63 3.81 -5.26 -8.44
N GLU A 64 3.50 -3.97 -8.39
CA GLU A 64 3.62 -3.07 -9.53
C GLU A 64 5.08 -2.85 -9.95
N ALA A 65 5.98 -2.59 -9.01
CA ALA A 65 7.41 -2.46 -9.26
C ALA A 65 7.96 -3.73 -9.92
N ARG A 66 7.56 -4.91 -9.45
CA ARG A 66 7.90 -6.21 -10.06
C ARG A 66 7.31 -6.39 -11.45
N LYS A 67 6.13 -5.83 -11.75
CA LYS A 67 5.53 -5.81 -13.10
C LYS A 67 6.29 -4.87 -14.04
N LYS A 68 6.78 -3.74 -13.53
CA LYS A 68 7.62 -2.76 -14.24
C LYS A 68 9.10 -3.16 -14.39
N GLY A 69 9.49 -4.33 -13.85
CA GLY A 69 10.82 -4.91 -14.03
C GLY A 69 11.83 -4.59 -12.92
N ALA A 70 11.46 -3.89 -11.86
CA ALA A 70 12.35 -3.61 -10.72
C ALA A 70 12.83 -4.92 -10.09
N THR A 71 14.12 -5.04 -9.75
CA THR A 71 14.67 -6.26 -9.16
C THR A 71 14.33 -6.36 -7.66
N TRP A 72 14.49 -7.54 -7.07
CA TRP A 72 14.36 -7.69 -5.62
C TRP A 72 15.41 -6.90 -4.84
N SER A 73 16.56 -6.61 -5.44
CA SER A 73 17.58 -5.74 -4.82
C SER A 73 17.08 -4.32 -4.74
N ASP A 74 16.62 -3.76 -5.87
CA ASP A 74 16.09 -2.39 -5.93
C ASP A 74 14.95 -2.17 -4.93
N ILE A 75 14.09 -3.17 -4.79
CA ILE A 75 12.97 -3.15 -3.83
C ILE A 75 13.49 -3.22 -2.39
N GLY A 76 14.46 -4.08 -2.10
CA GLY A 76 15.08 -4.17 -0.78
C GLY A 76 15.73 -2.85 -0.36
N ASP A 77 16.53 -2.27 -1.26
CA ASP A 77 17.21 -1.00 -1.05
C ASP A 77 16.22 0.14 -0.80
N THR A 78 15.14 0.21 -1.57
CA THR A 78 14.07 1.20 -1.40
C THR A 78 13.34 1.06 -0.06
N LEU A 79 13.09 -0.18 0.38
CA LEU A 79 12.38 -0.47 1.63
C LEU A 79 13.30 -0.47 2.86
N GLY A 80 14.61 -0.33 2.68
CA GLY A 80 15.60 -0.41 3.77
C GLY A 80 15.69 -1.81 4.39
N VAL A 81 15.43 -2.87 3.62
CA VAL A 81 15.50 -4.27 4.06
C VAL A 81 16.42 -5.07 3.15
N SER A 82 16.91 -6.22 3.61
CA SER A 82 17.72 -7.09 2.75
C SER A 82 16.91 -7.61 1.56
N THR A 83 17.58 -7.88 0.44
CA THR A 83 16.98 -8.52 -0.74
C THR A 83 16.22 -9.80 -0.39
N GLN A 84 16.79 -10.63 0.50
CA GLN A 84 16.18 -11.87 0.94
C GLN A 84 14.89 -11.61 1.75
N ALA A 85 14.89 -10.61 2.64
CA ALA A 85 13.72 -10.23 3.43
C ALA A 85 12.60 -9.71 2.52
N ALA A 86 12.92 -8.85 1.55
CA ALA A 86 11.96 -8.37 0.56
C ALA A 86 11.35 -9.52 -0.25
N HIS A 87 12.21 -10.41 -0.78
CA HIS A 87 11.74 -11.56 -1.55
C HIS A 87 10.85 -12.49 -0.72
N GLN A 88 11.25 -12.84 0.50
CA GLN A 88 10.47 -13.72 1.37
C GLN A 88 9.09 -13.13 1.70
N LYS A 89 9.03 -11.82 1.97
CA LYS A 89 7.80 -11.14 2.37
C LYS A 89 6.82 -10.95 1.22
N TYR A 90 7.31 -10.57 0.02
CA TYR A 90 6.43 -10.05 -1.04
C TYR A 90 6.32 -10.94 -2.30
N ARG A 91 7.08 -12.04 -2.42
CA ARG A 91 7.05 -12.91 -3.62
C ARG A 91 5.66 -13.38 -4.04
N TRP A 92 4.77 -13.61 -3.08
CA TRP A 92 3.41 -14.11 -3.31
C TRP A 92 2.49 -13.06 -3.95
N VAL A 93 2.66 -11.80 -3.53
CA VAL A 93 1.86 -10.67 -4.04
C VAL A 93 2.25 -10.35 -5.47
N ALA A 94 3.56 -10.36 -5.76
CA ALA A 94 4.10 -10.21 -7.10
C ALA A 94 3.79 -11.38 -8.06
N ALA A 95 3.41 -12.55 -7.54
CA ALA A 95 2.94 -13.67 -8.35
C ALA A 95 1.46 -13.56 -8.72
N ARG A 96 0.64 -12.96 -7.84
CA ARG A 96 -0.79 -12.73 -8.09
C ARG A 96 -1.02 -11.69 -9.18
N SER A 97 -0.22 -10.61 -9.20
CA SER A 97 -0.35 -9.54 -10.18
C SER A 97 0.02 -9.92 -11.62
N ARG A 98 0.60 -11.10 -11.85
CA ARG A 98 0.89 -11.63 -13.19
C ARG A 98 -0.30 -12.35 -13.83
N GLN A 99 -1.33 -12.68 -13.04
CA GLN A 99 -2.48 -13.50 -13.45
C GLN A 99 -3.73 -12.67 -13.79
N SER A 100 -3.64 -11.34 -13.71
CA SER A 100 -4.70 -10.38 -14.04
C SER A 100 -4.23 -9.42 -15.14
#